data_AF-A0A832Z7V0-F1
#
_entry.id   AF-A0A832Z7V0-F1
#
_cell.length_a   1.000
_cell.length_b   1.000
_cell.length_c   1.000
_cell.angle_alpha   90.00
_cell.angle_beta   90.00
_cell.angle_gamma   90.00
#
_symmetry.space_group_name_H-M   'P 1'
#
loop_
_entity.id
_entity.type
_entity.pdbx_description
1 polymer ?
#
loop_
_entity_poly.entity_id
_entity_poly.type
_entity_poly.pdbx_seq_one_letter_code
_entity_poly.pdbx_strand_id
1 'polypeptide(L)'
;MNIPNYNNGSLIPILEGIYAIEPFATNGVGYVKDGSASTIYILQRNTGIRIPSLKKFVDNIFKRYKTLPFSRRWLYRDFNEKYNIDLYINLLKKNNILYEYPILVEKSKGIVSQWETTFHINGGVHDLLSID
;
A
#
# COMPACT_ATOMS: atom_id res chain seq x y z
N MET A 1 3.41 -4.14 13.67
CA MET A 1 4.83 -4.37 14.00
C MET A 1 5.56 -4.47 12.67
N ASN A 2 6.74 -3.86 12.54
CA ASN A 2 7.57 -3.99 11.34
C ASN A 2 8.70 -4.97 11.66
N ILE A 3 9.02 -5.87 10.73
CA ILE A 3 10.15 -6.80 10.83
C ILE A 3 11.27 -6.24 9.95
N PRO A 4 12.34 -5.68 10.53
CA PRO A 4 13.38 -4.99 9.76
C PRO A 4 14.30 -5.97 9.01
N ASN A 5 14.77 -5.55 7.84
CA ASN A 5 15.75 -6.30 7.02
C ASN A 5 17.20 -6.13 7.51
N TYR A 6 17.38 -5.64 8.73
CA TYR A 6 18.69 -5.45 9.38
C TYR A 6 18.52 -5.61 10.90
N ASN A 7 19.61 -5.93 11.58
CA ASN A 7 19.61 -5.99 13.04
C ASN A 7 19.48 -4.57 13.61
N ASN A 8 18.32 -4.25 14.16
CA ASN A 8 18.05 -2.97 14.83
C ASN A 8 18.15 -3.05 16.37
N GLY A 9 18.60 -4.18 16.92
CA GLY A 9 18.68 -4.41 18.36
C GLY A 9 17.33 -4.55 19.08
N SER A 10 16.22 -4.73 18.34
CA SER A 10 14.89 -4.91 18.94
C SER A 10 14.83 -6.18 19.76
N LEU A 11 14.38 -6.04 21.01
CA LEU A 11 14.07 -7.15 21.92
C LEU A 11 12.57 -7.44 22.01
N ILE A 12 11.76 -6.77 21.17
CA ILE A 12 10.31 -6.97 21.18
C ILE A 12 10.02 -8.39 20.68
N PRO A 13 9.37 -9.24 21.48
CA PRO A 13 9.05 -10.60 21.06
C PRO A 13 8.01 -10.57 19.93
N ILE A 14 8.18 -11.49 18.98
CA ILE A 14 7.16 -11.73 17.95
C ILE A 14 5.99 -12.47 18.62
N LEU A 15 4.80 -11.89 18.55
CA LEU A 15 3.58 -12.47 19.13
C LEU A 15 2.85 -13.33 18.09
N GLU A 16 1.88 -14.12 18.54
CA GLU A 16 0.96 -14.82 17.63
C GLU A 16 0.26 -13.85 16.67
N GLY A 17 0.09 -14.27 15.41
CA GLY A 17 -0.47 -13.42 14.36
C GLY A 17 0.01 -13.76 12.96
N ILE A 18 -0.34 -12.89 12.01
CA ILE A 18 0.03 -13.01 10.60
C ILE A 18 1.01 -11.89 10.25
N TYR A 19 2.14 -12.26 9.63
CA TYR A 19 3.23 -11.35 9.33
C TYR A 19 3.69 -11.54 7.89
N ALA A 20 3.89 -10.43 7.17
CA ALA A 20 4.67 -10.43 5.95
C ALA A 20 6.16 -10.39 6.30
N ILE A 21 6.95 -11.22 5.62
CA ILE A 21 8.41 -11.20 5.66
C ILE A 21 8.89 -10.87 4.25
N GLU A 22 9.45 -9.68 4.08
CA GLU A 22 9.76 -9.07 2.79
C GLU A 22 11.21 -8.56 2.73
N PRO A 23 12.22 -9.45 2.65
CA PRO A 23 13.60 -9.04 2.45
C PRO A 23 13.79 -8.30 1.12
N PHE A 24 14.45 -7.16 1.20
CA PHE A 24 14.97 -6.38 0.08
C PHE A 24 16.50 -6.39 0.15
N ALA A 25 17.14 -6.70 -0.97
CA ALA A 25 18.59 -6.62 -1.12
C ALA A 25 18.94 -5.67 -2.27
N THR A 26 20.08 -4.99 -2.17
CA THR A 26 20.53 -4.08 -3.21
C THR A 26 22.05 -4.02 -3.30
N ASN A 27 22.58 -3.69 -4.48
CA ASN A 27 23.98 -3.30 -4.66
C ASN A 27 24.22 -1.79 -4.45
N GLY A 28 23.19 -1.05 -4.03
CA GLY A 28 23.27 0.36 -3.66
C GLY A 28 23.57 0.58 -2.17
N VAL A 29 23.12 1.71 -1.63
CA VAL A 29 23.40 2.13 -0.25
C VAL A 29 22.42 1.52 0.78
N GLY A 30 21.41 0.77 0.34
CA GLY A 30 20.48 0.09 1.24
C GLY A 30 19.43 1.01 1.86
N TYR A 31 19.10 2.12 1.18
CA TYR A 31 18.10 3.09 1.64
C TYR A 31 17.18 3.50 0.49
N VAL A 32 15.88 3.63 0.77
CA VAL A 32 14.88 4.08 -0.22
C VAL A 32 14.49 5.53 0.03
N LYS A 33 14.15 6.23 -1.04
CA LYS A 33 13.53 7.56 -0.99
C LYS A 33 12.27 7.57 -1.84
N ASP A 34 11.37 8.50 -1.51
CA ASP A 34 10.22 8.77 -2.35
C ASP A 34 10.68 9.29 -3.72
N GLY A 35 10.20 8.64 -4.77
CA GLY A 35 10.39 9.00 -6.16
C GLY A 35 9.21 9.78 -6.71
N SER A 36 8.87 9.53 -7.97
CA SER A 36 7.71 10.13 -8.61
C SER A 36 6.40 9.58 -8.05
N ALA A 37 5.30 10.28 -8.36
CA ALA A 37 3.95 9.77 -8.16
C ALA A 37 3.79 8.36 -8.75
N SER A 38 3.05 7.50 -8.05
CA SER A 38 2.67 6.18 -8.55
C SER A 38 1.21 6.19 -9.03
N THR A 39 0.58 5.02 -9.06
CA THR A 39 -0.86 4.88 -9.32
C THR A 39 -1.58 4.08 -8.22
N ILE A 40 -0.94 3.89 -7.07
CA ILE A 40 -1.47 3.15 -5.92
C ILE A 40 -1.95 4.16 -4.88
N TYR A 41 -3.22 4.02 -4.49
CA TYR A 41 -3.88 4.92 -3.57
C TYR A 41 -4.47 4.15 -2.39
N ILE A 42 -4.64 4.84 -1.26
CA ILE A 42 -5.43 4.37 -0.12
C ILE A 42 -6.39 5.46 0.32
N LEU A 43 -7.59 5.06 0.75
CA LEU A 43 -8.58 5.96 1.29
C LEU A 43 -8.24 6.26 2.76
N GLN A 44 -7.82 7.50 3.03
CA GLN A 44 -7.48 7.95 4.39
C GLN A 44 -8.72 8.23 5.24
N ARG A 45 -9.79 8.71 4.60
CA ARG A 45 -11.09 8.93 5.23
C ARG A 45 -12.21 8.91 4.19
N ASN A 46 -13.43 8.61 4.62
CA ASN A 46 -14.63 8.62 3.78
C ASN A 46 -15.68 9.68 4.20
N THR A 47 -15.31 10.57 5.12
CA THR A 47 -16.20 11.61 5.69
C THR A 47 -15.74 13.03 5.33
N GLY A 48 -16.62 14.02 5.54
CA GLY A 48 -16.30 15.45 5.33
C GLY A 48 -16.30 15.90 3.86
N ILE A 49 -16.89 15.12 2.95
CA ILE A 49 -16.93 15.41 1.52
C ILE A 49 -18.22 16.17 1.19
N ARG A 50 -18.11 17.47 0.88
CA ARG A 50 -19.27 18.34 0.61
C ARG A 50 -19.86 18.19 -0.78
N ILE A 51 -19.04 17.86 -1.77
CA ILE A 51 -19.48 17.73 -3.16
C ILE A 51 -20.20 16.37 -3.32
N PRO A 52 -21.51 16.33 -3.64
CA PRO A 52 -22.27 15.08 -3.64
C PRO A 52 -21.74 14.02 -4.60
N SER A 53 -21.25 14.43 -5.78
CA SER A 53 -20.69 13.51 -6.77
C SER A 53 -19.37 12.87 -6.30
N LEU A 54 -18.49 13.65 -5.67
CA LEU A 54 -17.26 13.14 -5.03
C LEU A 54 -17.59 12.23 -3.85
N LYS A 55 -18.58 12.60 -3.03
CA LYS A 55 -19.03 11.77 -1.92
C LYS A 55 -19.50 10.41 -2.42
N LYS A 56 -20.36 10.38 -3.44
CA LYS A 56 -20.85 9.13 -4.05
C LYS A 56 -19.71 8.30 -4.64
N PHE A 57 -18.72 8.94 -5.25
CA PHE A 57 -17.53 8.24 -5.76
C PHE A 57 -16.71 7.60 -4.63
N VAL A 58 -16.45 8.34 -3.55
CA VAL A 58 -15.71 7.82 -2.38
C VAL A 58 -16.47 6.72 -1.66
N ASP A 59 -17.80 6.85 -1.52
CA ASP A 59 -18.64 5.80 -0.95
C ASP A 59 -18.58 4.52 -1.79
N ASN A 60 -18.53 4.64 -3.12
CA ASN A 60 -18.36 3.50 -4.03
C ASN A 60 -16.95 2.87 -3.94
N ILE A 61 -15.90 3.68 -3.87
CA ILE A 61 -14.52 3.23 -3.60
C ILE A 61 -14.49 2.44 -2.29
N PHE A 62 -15.03 3.00 -1.20
CA PHE A 62 -15.04 2.35 0.11
C PHE A 62 -15.88 1.07 0.10
N LYS A 63 -17.03 1.05 -0.58
CA LYS A 63 -17.82 -0.17 -0.74
C LYS A 63 -17.04 -1.27 -1.46
N ARG A 64 -16.24 -0.91 -2.47
CA ARG A 64 -15.52 -1.85 -3.34
C ARG A 64 -14.19 -2.32 -2.77
N TYR A 65 -13.34 -1.41 -2.30
CA TYR A 65 -11.97 -1.69 -1.86
C TYR A 65 -11.79 -1.60 -0.34
N LYS A 66 -12.81 -1.12 0.39
CA LYS A 66 -12.77 -0.96 1.85
C LYS A 66 -11.61 -0.06 2.28
N THR A 67 -10.72 -0.59 3.10
CA THR A 67 -9.52 0.06 3.63
C THR A 67 -8.26 -0.37 2.89
N LEU A 68 -8.36 -1.22 1.87
CA LEU A 68 -7.21 -1.73 1.14
C LEU A 68 -6.72 -0.72 0.08
N PRO A 69 -5.42 -0.72 -0.23
CA PRO A 69 -4.90 0.01 -1.37
C PRO A 69 -5.54 -0.45 -2.69
N PHE A 70 -5.67 0.48 -3.64
CA PHE A 70 -6.21 0.23 -4.97
C PHE A 70 -5.46 1.03 -6.04
N SER A 71 -5.57 0.62 -7.30
CA SER A 71 -4.84 1.25 -8.40
C SER A 71 -5.71 2.18 -9.26
N ARG A 72 -5.09 3.15 -9.94
CA ARG A 72 -5.74 3.95 -11.01
C ARG A 72 -6.41 3.05 -12.05
N ARG A 73 -5.71 1.99 -12.48
CA ARG A 73 -6.23 1.01 -13.44
C ARG A 73 -7.55 0.38 -12.98
N TRP A 74 -7.67 0.05 -11.69
CA TRP A 74 -8.91 -0.51 -11.15
C TRP A 74 -10.03 0.52 -11.10
N LEU A 75 -9.73 1.78 -10.79
CA LEU A 75 -10.73 2.85 -10.86
C LEU A 75 -11.28 3.02 -12.29
N TYR A 76 -10.41 2.98 -13.30
CA TYR A 76 -10.87 2.99 -14.68
C TYR A 76 -11.74 1.78 -15.01
N ARG A 77 -11.30 0.57 -14.65
CA ARG A 77 -12.08 -0.65 -14.90
C ARG A 77 -13.47 -0.61 -14.22
N ASP A 78 -13.55 -0.15 -12.98
CA ASP A 78 -14.75 -0.29 -12.16
C ASP A 78 -15.70 0.93 -12.29
N PHE A 79 -15.20 2.11 -12.69
CA PHE A 79 -15.91 3.38 -12.51
C PHE A 79 -15.83 4.38 -13.70
N ASN A 80 -15.09 4.09 -14.78
CA ASN A 80 -14.82 5.04 -15.86
C ASN A 80 -16.07 5.59 -16.57
N GLU A 81 -17.14 4.80 -16.67
CA GLU A 81 -18.38 5.24 -17.32
C GLU A 81 -19.15 6.30 -16.53
N LYS A 82 -18.91 6.41 -15.21
CA LYS A 82 -19.71 7.21 -14.30
C LYS A 82 -18.98 8.43 -13.76
N TYR A 83 -17.65 8.45 -13.84
CA TYR A 83 -16.83 9.43 -13.15
C TYR A 83 -15.61 9.83 -13.97
N ASN A 84 -15.24 11.11 -13.89
CA ASN A 84 -13.97 11.58 -14.39
C ASN A 84 -12.86 11.20 -13.40
N ILE A 85 -12.25 10.04 -13.64
CA ILE A 85 -11.33 9.37 -12.71
C ILE A 85 -10.14 10.27 -12.35
N ASP A 86 -9.44 10.82 -13.33
CA ASP A 86 -8.23 11.61 -13.09
C ASP A 86 -8.54 12.94 -12.38
N LEU A 87 -9.62 13.63 -12.77
CA LEU A 87 -10.07 14.84 -12.06
C LEU A 87 -10.40 14.53 -10.60
N TYR A 88 -11.12 13.43 -10.35
CA TYR A 88 -11.59 13.07 -9.02
C TYR A 88 -10.42 12.64 -8.13
N ILE A 89 -9.48 11.85 -8.65
CA ILE A 89 -8.23 11.52 -7.93
C ILE A 89 -7.52 12.81 -7.50
N ASN A 90 -7.33 13.76 -8.42
CA ASN A 90 -6.63 15.02 -8.11
C ASN A 90 -7.35 15.83 -7.02
N LEU A 91 -8.67 15.97 -7.10
CA LEU A 91 -9.47 16.66 -6.09
C LEU A 91 -9.37 15.97 -4.72
N LEU A 92 -9.48 14.63 -4.69
CA LEU A 92 -9.44 13.88 -3.45
C LEU A 92 -8.05 13.89 -2.80
N LYS A 93 -6.98 13.81 -3.59
CA LYS A 93 -5.59 13.97 -3.11
C LYS A 93 -5.37 15.35 -2.51
N LYS A 94 -5.79 16.42 -3.22
CA LYS A 94 -5.65 17.81 -2.74
C LYS A 94 -6.38 18.06 -1.41
N ASN A 95 -7.43 17.29 -1.13
CA ASN A 95 -8.19 17.37 0.11
C ASN A 95 -7.75 16.33 1.16
N ASN A 96 -6.64 15.61 0.97
CA ASN A 96 -6.15 14.56 1.88
C ASN A 96 -7.16 13.42 2.13
N ILE A 97 -8.08 13.18 1.19
CA ILE A 97 -9.03 12.07 1.24
C ILE A 97 -8.39 10.81 0.69
N LEU A 98 -7.61 10.95 -0.38
CA LEU A 98 -6.76 9.91 -0.92
C LEU A 98 -5.31 10.23 -0.62
N TYR A 99 -4.57 9.24 -0.15
CA TYR A 99 -3.12 9.24 -0.14
C TYR A 99 -2.63 8.40 -1.31
N GLU A 100 -1.62 8.90 -2.03
CA GLU A 100 -0.93 8.17 -3.09
C GLU A 100 0.41 7.69 -2.55
N TYR A 101 0.65 6.38 -2.62
CA TYR A 101 1.96 5.84 -2.28
C TYR A 101 2.94 6.23 -3.40
N PRO A 102 4.03 6.95 -3.11
CA PRO A 102 5.02 7.25 -4.14
C PRO A 102 5.76 5.97 -4.57
N ILE A 103 6.40 6.01 -5.73
CA ILE A 103 7.35 4.96 -6.10
C ILE A 103 8.54 5.04 -5.13
N LEU A 104 8.91 3.93 -4.50
CA LEU A 104 10.11 3.86 -3.66
C LEU A 104 11.32 3.53 -4.53
N VAL A 105 12.34 4.37 -4.48
CA VAL A 105 13.54 4.23 -5.30
C VAL A 105 14.78 4.13 -4.40
N GLU A 106 15.66 3.18 -4.69
CA GLU A 106 16.95 3.05 -4.03
C GLU A 106 17.76 4.36 -4.20
N LYS A 107 18.31 4.88 -3.10
CA LYS A 107 18.84 6.25 -3.03
C LYS A 107 20.00 6.49 -4.01
N SER A 108 20.86 5.49 -4.22
CA SER A 108 21.96 5.50 -5.18
C SER A 108 21.62 4.94 -6.57
N LYS A 109 20.35 4.58 -6.81
CA LYS A 109 19.86 3.92 -8.03
C LYS A 109 20.49 2.54 -8.26
N GLY A 110 20.86 1.86 -7.18
CA GLY A 110 21.25 0.45 -7.24
C GLY A 110 20.09 -0.44 -7.71
N ILE A 111 20.45 -1.61 -8.23
CA ILE A 111 19.49 -2.68 -8.52
C ILE A 111 18.97 -3.21 -7.19
N VAL A 112 17.66 -3.45 -7.12
CA VAL A 112 17.00 -4.01 -5.94
C VAL A 112 16.39 -5.36 -6.32
N SER A 113 16.61 -6.37 -5.48
CA SER A 113 15.86 -7.63 -5.50
C SER A 113 15.00 -7.73 -4.26
N GLN A 114 13.90 -8.48 -4.37
CA GLN A 114 12.98 -8.73 -3.27
C GLN A 114 12.43 -10.16 -3.35
N TRP A 115 12.12 -10.72 -2.18
CA TRP A 115 11.27 -11.88 -2.01
C TRP A 115 10.28 -11.58 -0.89
N GLU A 116 9.09 -12.18 -0.92
CA GLU A 116 8.11 -12.04 0.15
C GLU A 116 7.36 -13.33 0.39
N THR A 117 7.10 -13.60 1.67
CA THR A 117 6.13 -14.62 2.09
C THR A 117 5.31 -14.13 3.27
N THR A 118 4.18 -14.80 3.54
CA THR A 118 3.32 -14.52 4.69
C THR A 118 3.35 -15.69 5.66
N PHE A 119 3.76 -15.43 6.90
CA PHE A 119 3.75 -16.43 7.97
C PHE A 119 2.57 -16.24 8.92
N HIS A 120 2.02 -17.35 9.39
CA HIS A 120 1.11 -17.43 10.51
C HIS A 120 1.82 -18.05 11.71
N ILE A 121 1.83 -17.33 12.83
CA ILE A 121 2.44 -17.75 14.08
C ILE A 121 1.32 -18.12 15.06
N ASN A 122 1.22 -19.40 15.38
CA ASN A 122 0.25 -19.96 16.32
C ASN A 122 0.75 -21.32 16.82
N GLY A 123 1.28 -21.39 18.05
CA GLY A 123 1.92 -22.61 18.57
C GLY A 123 3.12 -23.15 17.76
N GLY A 124 3.56 -22.38 16.76
CA GLY A 124 4.52 -22.75 15.72
C GLY A 124 4.59 -21.66 14.64
N VAL A 125 5.46 -21.83 13.64
CA VAL A 125 5.62 -20.92 12.50
C VAL A 125 5.20 -21.64 11.22
N HIS A 126 4.20 -21.11 10.54
CA HIS A 126 3.61 -21.71 9.33
C HIS A 126 3.69 -20.74 8.17
N ASP A 127 4.35 -21.12 7.08
CA ASP A 127 4.32 -20.35 5.83
C ASP A 127 2.98 -20.60 5.12
N LEU A 128 2.23 -19.54 4.82
CA LEU A 128 0.91 -19.61 4.20
C LEU A 128 0.96 -19.76 2.67
N LEU A 129 2.13 -19.53 2.05
CA LEU A 129 2.32 -19.60 0.61
C LEU A 129 3.06 -20.87 0.17
N SER A 130 3.68 -21.60 1.11
CA SER A 130 4.33 -22.90 0.86
C SER A 130 3.39 -24.10 1.04
N ILE A 131 2.08 -23.90 0.91
CA ILE A 131 1.11 -25.00 0.97
C ILE A 131 1.14 -25.72 -0.39
N ASP A 132 1.94 -26.78 -0.45
CA ASP A 132 1.78 -27.88 -1.41
C ASP A 132 0.55 -28.74 -1.07
#